data_AF-A0A2N5M6K5-F1
#
_entry.id   AF-A0A2N5M6K5-F1
#
_cell.length_a   1.000
_cell.length_b   1.000
_cell.length_c   1.000
_cell.angle_alpha   90.00
_cell.angle_beta   90.00
_cell.angle_gamma   90.00
#
_symmetry.space_group_name_H-M   'P 1'
#
loop_
_entity.id
_entity.type
_entity.pdbx_description
1 polymer ?
#
loop_
_entity_poly.entity_id
_entity_poly.type
_entity_poly.pdbx_seq_one_letter_code
_entity_poly.pdbx_strand_id
1 'polypeptide(L)'
;MDISLEVTIRAHGTRFMRKGVFPVDPKQFQQASDHTAAKTAYEWIQKIKRDTGYAPDTEVLKAVYNEGNEITQLVKSFELLL
;
A
#
# COMPACT_ATOMS: atom_id res chain seq x y z
N MET A 1 13.67 -3.44 10.08
CA MET A 1 12.52 -4.01 10.81
C MET A 1 11.46 -4.32 9.78
N ASP A 2 10.56 -5.25 10.06
CA ASP A 2 9.56 -5.65 9.08
C ASP A 2 8.18 -5.18 9.51
N ILE A 3 7.36 -4.78 8.53
CA ILE A 3 5.95 -4.47 8.73
C ILE A 3 5.10 -5.41 7.88
N SER A 4 3.95 -5.82 8.40
CA SER A 4 2.96 -6.52 7.59
C SER A 4 2.05 -5.49 6.94
N LEU A 5 1.87 -5.57 5.62
CA LEU A 5 0.91 -4.76 4.88
C LEU A 5 -0.25 -5.64 4.42
N GLU A 6 -1.46 -5.10 4.50
CA GLU A 6 -2.63 -5.62 3.81
C GLU A 6 -3.22 -4.52 2.94
N VAL A 7 -3.36 -4.80 1.66
CA VAL A 7 -3.98 -3.90 0.69
C VAL A 7 -5.19 -4.57 0.05
N THR A 8 -6.29 -3.84 0.01
CA THR A 8 -7.45 -4.16 -0.79
C THR A 8 -7.50 -3.21 -1.97
N ILE A 9 -7.50 -3.77 -3.17
CA ILE A 9 -7.68 -3.03 -4.43
C ILE A 9 -8.93 -3.54 -5.17
N ARG A 10 -9.53 -2.70 -5.98
CA ARG A 10 -10.52 -3.09 -7.00
C ARG A 10 -9.87 -2.91 -8.37
N ALA A 11 -9.93 -3.95 -9.20
CA ALA A 11 -9.51 -3.92 -10.60
C ALA A 11 -10.50 -4.71 -11.44
N HIS A 12 -10.88 -4.20 -12.62
CA HIS A 12 -11.86 -4.82 -13.53
C HIS A 12 -13.14 -5.30 -12.82
N GLY A 13 -13.69 -4.47 -11.92
CA GLY A 13 -14.90 -4.78 -11.15
C GLY A 13 -14.72 -5.81 -10.03
N THR A 14 -13.53 -6.41 -9.89
CA THR A 14 -13.25 -7.44 -8.88
C THR A 14 -12.42 -6.86 -7.73
N ARG A 15 -12.76 -7.25 -6.49
CA ARG A 15 -12.03 -6.87 -5.29
C ARG A 15 -10.96 -7.92 -4.96
N PHE A 16 -9.72 -7.48 -4.79
CA PHE A 16 -8.58 -8.32 -4.43
C PHE A 16 -7.98 -7.85 -3.12
N MET A 17 -7.72 -8.78 -2.21
CA MET A 17 -6.96 -8.54 -0.99
C MET A 17 -5.60 -9.21 -1.11
N ARG A 18 -4.53 -8.50 -0.77
CA ARG A 18 -3.17 -9.04 -0.69
C ARG A 18 -2.56 -8.70 0.66
N LYS A 19 -1.88 -9.67 1.27
CA LYS A 19 -1.05 -9.49 2.47
C LYS A 19 0.41 -9.77 2.12
N GLY A 20 1.34 -9.02 2.71
CA GLY A 20 2.77 -9.17 2.50
C GLY A 20 3.56 -8.62 3.68
N VAL A 21 4.84 -8.99 3.77
CA VAL A 21 5.77 -8.50 4.78
C VAL A 21 6.89 -7.74 4.07
N PHE A 22 7.19 -6.55 4.55
CA PHE A 22 8.11 -5.63 3.89
C PHE A 22 9.13 -5.08 4.87
N PRO A 23 10.43 -5.11 4.50
CA PRO A 23 11.45 -4.45 5.29
C PRO A 23 11.32 -2.93 5.16
N VAL A 24 11.41 -2.23 6.29
CA VAL A 24 11.49 -0.77 6.36
C VAL A 24 12.69 -0.33 7.20
N ASP A 25 13.17 0.89 6.92
CA ASP A 25 14.20 1.52 7.75
C ASP A 25 13.65 1.80 9.16
N PRO A 26 14.25 1.25 10.23
CA PRO A 26 13.72 1.43 11.58
C PRO A 26 13.70 2.89 12.05
N LYS A 27 14.67 3.72 11.65
CA LYS A 27 14.75 5.10 12.11
C LYS A 27 13.68 5.95 11.44
N GLN A 28 13.51 5.81 10.12
CA GLN A 28 12.44 6.49 9.37
C GLN A 28 11.07 6.05 9.88
N PHE A 29 10.89 4.74 10.11
CA PHE A 29 9.62 4.23 10.61
C PHE A 29 9.30 4.73 12.02
N GLN A 30 10.29 4.87 12.91
CA GLN A 30 10.09 5.48 14.23
C GLN A 30 9.71 6.96 14.15
N GLN A 31 10.22 7.69 13.16
CA GLN A 31 9.94 9.11 12.98
C GLN A 31 8.61 9.39 12.30
N ALA A 32 8.20 8.55 11.33
CA ALA A 32 7.03 8.78 10.50
C ALA A 32 6.40 7.46 10.04
N SER A 33 5.95 6.63 10.98
CA SER A 33 5.46 5.26 10.74
C SER A 33 4.42 5.17 9.63
N ASP A 34 3.36 5.99 9.69
CA ASP A 34 2.27 5.96 8.74
C ASP A 34 2.73 6.36 7.33
N HIS A 35 3.57 7.40 7.24
CA HIS A 35 4.11 7.86 5.96
C HIS A 35 5.04 6.82 5.33
N THR A 36 5.93 6.21 6.12
CA THR A 36 6.80 5.13 5.64
C THR A 36 5.97 3.93 5.19
N ALA A 37 4.98 3.50 5.97
CA ALA A 37 4.10 2.38 5.61
C ALA A 37 3.26 2.69 4.35
N ALA A 38 2.72 3.90 4.23
CA ALA A 38 1.95 4.34 3.07
C ALA A 38 2.80 4.40 1.80
N LYS A 39 4.04 4.89 1.88
CA LYS A 39 4.97 4.86 0.76
C LYS A 39 5.27 3.42 0.32
N THR A 40 5.59 2.53 1.26
CA THR A 40 5.84 1.11 0.96
C THR A 40 4.61 0.42 0.35
N ALA A 41 3.41 0.71 0.86
CA ALA A 41 2.16 0.19 0.31
C ALA A 41 1.90 0.72 -1.11
N TYR A 42 2.14 2.01 -1.36
CA TYR A 42 2.04 2.60 -2.70
C TYR A 42 2.99 1.91 -3.68
N GLU A 43 4.28 1.79 -3.34
CA GLU A 43 5.28 1.11 -4.18
C GLU A 43 4.89 -0.35 -4.48
N TRP A 44 4.36 -1.05 -3.49
CA TRP A 44 3.86 -2.41 -3.66
C TRP A 44 2.64 -2.47 -4.58
N ILE A 45 1.66 -1.58 -4.41
CA ILE A 45 0.49 -1.48 -5.29
C ILE A 45 0.92 -1.21 -6.73
N GLN A 46 1.87 -0.30 -6.96
CA GLN A 46 2.41 -0.04 -8.29
C GLN A 46 3.06 -1.30 -8.90
N LYS A 47 3.77 -2.09 -8.09
CA LYS A 47 4.28 -3.39 -8.53
C LYS A 47 3.16 -4.37 -8.89
N ILE A 48 2.09 -4.45 -8.07
CA ILE A 48 0.93 -5.28 -8.37
C ILE A 48 0.34 -4.89 -9.73
N LYS A 49 0.07 -3.60 -9.96
CA LYS A 49 -0.48 -3.09 -11.22
C LYS A 49 0.37 -3.52 -12.43
N ARG A 50 1.70 -3.43 -12.33
CA ARG A 50 2.63 -3.86 -13.39
C ARG A 50 2.63 -5.36 -13.61
N ASP A 51 2.69 -6.14 -12.54
CA ASP A 51 2.80 -7.60 -12.63
C ASP A 51 1.50 -8.25 -13.14
N THR A 52 0.33 -7.63 -12.91
CA THR A 52 -0.98 -8.19 -13.29
C THR A 52 -1.61 -7.52 -14.51
N GLY A 53 -1.08 -6.39 -14.97
CA GLY A 53 -1.69 -5.59 -16.04
C GLY A 53 -2.97 -4.85 -15.62
N TYR A 54 -3.22 -4.67 -14.31
CA TYR A 54 -4.44 -4.01 -13.80
C TYR A 54 -4.43 -2.47 -13.95
N ALA A 55 -3.35 -1.89 -14.45
CA ALA A 55 -3.36 -0.48 -14.81
C ALA A 55 -4.21 -0.25 -16.08
N PRO A 56 -5.00 0.84 -16.16
CA PRO A 56 -5.14 1.93 -15.18
C PRO A 56 -6.29 1.73 -14.17
N ASP A 57 -7.14 0.72 -14.34
CA ASP A 57 -8.44 0.56 -13.64
C ASP A 57 -8.35 0.11 -12.16
N THR A 58 -7.21 0.35 -11.51
CA THR A 58 -6.99 -0.07 -10.12
C THR A 58 -7.34 1.06 -9.14
N GLU A 59 -8.36 0.83 -8.31
CA GLU A 59 -8.75 1.68 -7.19
C GLU A 59 -8.24 1.09 -5.86
N VAL A 60 -7.58 1.91 -5.03
CA VAL A 60 -7.22 1.51 -3.66
C VAL A 60 -8.45 1.65 -2.76
N LEU A 61 -8.93 0.54 -2.19
CA LEU A 61 -10.10 0.53 -1.31
C LEU A 61 -9.72 0.59 0.18
N LYS A 62 -8.65 -0.12 0.55
CA LYS A 62 -8.14 -0.17 1.93
C LYS A 62 -6.66 -0.48 1.95
N ALA A 63 -5.91 0.17 2.84
CA ALA A 63 -4.54 -0.20 3.17
C ALA A 63 -4.35 -0.12 4.69
N VAL A 64 -3.81 -1.19 5.27
CA VAL A 64 -3.44 -1.23 6.69
C VAL A 64 -2.04 -1.80 6.88
N TYR A 65 -1.35 -1.38 7.93
CA TYR A 65 -0.11 -2.01 8.39
C TYR A 65 -0.21 -2.53 9.82
N ASN A 66 0.57 -3.57 10.12
CA ASN A 66 0.61 -4.25 11.42
C ASN A 66 -0.80 -4.50 12.00
N GLU A 67 -1.67 -5.06 11.15
CA GLU A 67 -3.01 -5.58 11.47
C GLU A 67 -4.07 -4.58 11.98
N GLY A 68 -3.77 -3.29 12.03
CA GLY A 68 -4.76 -2.31 12.49
C GLY A 68 -4.54 -0.84 12.11
N ASN A 69 -3.33 -0.47 11.70
CA ASN A 69 -3.02 0.94 11.43
C ASN A 69 -3.47 1.30 10.01
N GLU A 70 -4.53 2.08 9.90
CA GLU A 70 -5.21 2.46 8.65
C GLU A 70 -4.47 3.60 7.95
N ILE A 71 -4.12 3.41 6.68
CA ILE A 71 -3.28 4.34 5.89
C ILE A 71 -3.82 4.61 4.48
N THR A 72 -5.07 4.26 4.17
CA THR A 72 -5.67 4.32 2.83
C THR A 72 -5.60 5.71 2.23
N GLN A 73 -6.00 6.75 2.99
CA GLN A 73 -5.99 8.12 2.48
C GLN A 73 -4.56 8.59 2.19
N LEU A 74 -3.62 8.18 3.03
CA LEU A 74 -2.22 8.52 2.85
C LEU A 74 -1.64 7.84 1.60
N VAL A 75 -1.94 6.55 1.39
CA VAL A 75 -1.59 5.82 0.16
C VAL A 75 -2.18 6.50 -1.08
N LYS A 76 -3.44 6.94 -1.04
CA LYS A 76 -4.09 7.67 -2.14
C LYS A 76 -3.41 9.01 -2.42
N SER A 77 -2.90 9.70 -1.41
CA SER A 77 -2.18 10.97 -1.62
C SER A 77 -0.91 10.79 -2.45
N PHE A 78 -0.23 9.64 -2.38
CA PHE A 78 0.91 9.31 -3.24
C PHE A 78 0.52 9.06 -4.71
N GLU A 79 -0.73 8.67 -5.01
CA GLU A 79 -1.22 8.58 -6.39
C GLU A 79 -1.45 9.97 -7.02
N LEU A 80 -1.69 11.01 -6.23
CA LEU A 80 -1.97 12.37 -6.71
C LEU A 80 -0.71 13.24 -6.92
N LEU A 81 0.45 12.77 -6.48
CA LEU A 81 1.71 13.52 -6.52
C LEU A 81 2.58 13.22 -7.76
N LEU A 82 2.06 12.48 -8.73
CA LEU A 82 2.71 12.09 -10.00
C LEU A 82 1.76 12.30 -11.17
#